data_AF-A0A9P6B4N1-F1
#
_entry.id   AF-A0A9P6B4N1-F1
#
_cell.length_a   1.000
_cell.length_b   1.000
_cell.length_c   1.000
_cell.angle_alpha   90.00
_cell.angle_beta   90.00
_cell.angle_gamma   90.00
#
_symmetry.space_group_name_H-M   'P 1'
#
loop_
_entity.id
_entity.type
_entity.pdbx_description
1 polymer ?
#
loop_
_entity_poly.entity_id
_entity_poly.type
_entity_poly.pdbx_seq_one_letter_code
_entity_poly.pdbx_strand_id
1 'polypeptide(L)'
;FHVQLNWLLMMLRTYRGSSVDNGTLSKYIDLLGLKRLNNAKPDHHLLECLILQVYEGQIQACWIQVCGFESLEAFAASKPSLEKL
;
A
#
# COMPACT_ATOMS: atom_id res chain seq x y z
N PHE A 1 5.52 7.99 19.83
CA PHE A 1 5.27 9.01 18.78
C PHE A 1 6.42 9.15 17.79
N HIS A 2 7.67 9.37 18.22
CA HIS A 2 8.81 9.55 17.28
C HIS A 2 9.18 8.32 16.43
N VAL A 3 8.99 7.10 16.94
CA VAL A 3 9.34 5.87 16.21
C VAL A 3 8.53 5.71 14.94
N GLN A 4 7.21 5.87 15.01
CA GLN A 4 6.31 5.76 13.87
C GLN A 4 6.60 6.83 12.81
N LEU A 5 6.77 8.10 13.23
CA LEU A 5 7.17 9.19 12.35
C LEU A 5 8.51 8.90 11.64
N ASN A 6 9.52 8.45 12.38
CA ASN A 6 10.81 8.10 11.81
C ASN A 6 10.71 6.94 10.82
N TRP A 7 9.87 5.95 11.13
CA TRP A 7 9.63 4.82 10.24
C TRP A 7 8.93 5.25 8.94
N LEU A 8 7.88 6.06 9.03
CA LEU A 8 7.17 6.57 7.85
C LEU A 8 8.09 7.41 6.96
N LEU A 9 8.94 8.27 7.56
CA LEU A 9 9.93 9.03 6.81
C LEU A 9 11.01 8.15 6.19
N MET A 10 11.44 7.09 6.88
CA MET A 10 12.37 6.10 6.32
C MET A 10 11.74 5.40 5.12
N MET A 11 10.49 4.93 5.24
CA MET A 11 9.74 4.31 4.14
C MET A 11 9.65 5.25 2.94
N LEU A 12 9.28 6.51 3.17
CA LEU A 12 9.21 7.52 2.12
C LEU A 12 10.56 7.72 1.42
N ARG A 13 11.67 7.73 2.14
CA ARG A 13 13.00 7.93 1.57
C ARG A 13 13.50 6.71 0.79
N THR A 14 13.30 5.51 1.35
CA THR A 14 13.77 4.26 0.75
C THR A 14 12.97 3.89 -0.49
N TYR A 15 11.64 4.06 -0.45
CA TYR A 15 10.73 3.61 -1.49
C TYR A 15 10.15 4.75 -2.34
N ARG A 16 10.71 5.96 -2.26
CA ARG A 16 10.21 7.12 -3.03
C ARG A 16 10.15 6.80 -4.51
N GLY A 17 11.30 6.39 -5.07
CA GLY A 17 11.47 6.11 -6.49
C GLY A 17 11.00 7.25 -7.41
N SER A 18 10.94 6.96 -8.72
CA SER A 18 10.39 7.87 -9.73
C SER A 18 8.92 7.57 -10.00
N SER A 19 8.15 8.57 -10.43
CA SER A 19 6.73 8.36 -10.78
C SER A 19 6.50 7.64 -12.12
N VAL A 20 7.56 7.43 -12.90
CA VAL A 20 7.53 6.54 -14.07
C VAL A 20 7.74 5.08 -13.73
N ASP A 21 8.32 4.77 -12.55
CA ASP A 21 8.62 3.41 -12.13
C ASP A 21 7.41 2.79 -11.43
N ASN A 22 7.07 1.55 -11.80
CA ASN A 22 5.97 0.83 -11.17
C ASN A 22 6.33 0.42 -9.74
N GLY A 23 5.34 0.52 -8.83
CA GLY A 23 5.49 0.10 -7.42
C GLY A 23 6.19 1.11 -6.51
N THR A 24 6.58 2.29 -7.00
CA THR A 24 7.19 3.33 -6.17
C THR A 24 6.14 4.18 -5.45
N LEU A 25 6.52 4.78 -4.32
CA LEU A 25 5.63 5.70 -3.61
C LEU A 25 5.32 6.94 -4.45
N SER A 26 6.27 7.45 -5.23
CA SER A 26 6.04 8.57 -6.16
C SER A 26 4.94 8.26 -7.18
N LYS A 27 4.89 7.02 -7.70
CA LYS A 27 3.81 6.59 -8.60
C LYS A 27 2.45 6.64 -7.91
N TYR A 28 2.35 6.10 -6.69
CA TYR A 28 1.11 6.11 -5.93
C TYR A 28 0.69 7.53 -5.52
N ILE A 29 1.63 8.39 -5.14
CA ILE A 29 1.39 9.81 -4.85
C ILE A 29 0.78 10.52 -6.05
N ASP A 30 1.31 10.28 -7.25
CA ASP A 30 0.80 10.88 -8.49
C ASP A 30 -0.58 10.31 -8.86
N LEU A 31 -0.77 8.99 -8.76
CA LEU A 31 -2.05 8.32 -9.04
C LEU A 31 -3.18 8.79 -8.10
N LEU A 32 -2.87 8.98 -6.82
CA LEU A 32 -3.84 9.40 -5.79
C LEU A 32 -3.96 10.93 -5.66
N GLY A 33 -3.23 11.70 -6.47
CA GLY A 33 -3.27 13.16 -6.44
C GLY A 33 -2.71 13.78 -5.15
N LEU A 34 -1.91 13.05 -4.38
CA LEU A 34 -1.40 13.46 -3.06
C LEU A 34 -0.14 14.34 -3.17
N LYS A 35 -0.12 15.30 -4.10
CA LYS A 35 1.04 16.14 -4.45
C LYS A 35 1.71 16.84 -3.26
N ARG A 36 0.99 17.06 -2.15
CA ARG A 36 1.51 17.65 -0.91
C ARG A 36 2.60 16.82 -0.24
N LEU A 37 2.66 15.52 -0.52
CA LEU A 37 3.70 14.60 -0.04
C LEU A 37 5.04 14.76 -0.77
N ASN A 38 5.08 15.53 -1.87
CA ASN A 38 6.33 15.80 -2.59
C ASN A 38 7.19 16.89 -1.94
N ASN A 39 6.67 17.60 -0.94
CA ASN A 39 7.35 18.69 -0.24
C ASN A 39 8.48 18.19 0.69
N ALA A 40 9.42 19.08 1.03
CA ALA A 40 10.53 18.79 1.93
C ALA A 40 10.10 18.38 3.36
N LYS A 41 8.89 18.80 3.77
CA LYS A 41 8.23 18.38 5.01
C LYS A 41 6.85 17.81 4.64
N PRO A 42 6.77 16.51 4.34
CA PRO A 42 5.50 15.87 4.00
C PRO A 42 4.58 15.88 5.23
N ASP A 43 3.28 16.03 4.98
CA ASP A 43 2.26 15.84 6.00
C ASP A 43 2.31 14.39 6.49
N HIS A 44 2.61 14.22 7.79
CA HIS A 44 2.80 12.91 8.39
C HIS A 44 1.53 12.06 8.36
N HIS A 45 0.38 12.65 8.64
CA HIS A 45 -0.88 11.92 8.66
C HIS A 45 -1.24 11.46 7.25
N LEU A 46 -1.03 12.34 6.27
CA LEU A 46 -1.25 11.98 4.87
C LEU A 46 -0.29 10.89 4.38
N LEU A 47 0.96 10.90 4.86
CA LEU A 47 1.95 9.88 4.55
C LEU A 47 1.59 8.52 5.15
N GLU A 48 1.10 8.51 6.39
CA GLU A 48 0.57 7.32 7.05
C GLU A 48 -0.61 6.73 6.27
N CYS A 49 -1.60 7.55 5.91
CA CYS A 49 -2.75 7.11 5.10
C CYS A 49 -2.31 6.53 3.76
N LEU A 50 -1.36 7.18 3.06
CA LEU A 50 -0.83 6.66 1.80
C LEU A 50 -0.21 5.27 2.00
N ILE A 51 0.66 5.10 3.00
CA ILE A 51 1.39 3.84 3.23
C ILE A 51 0.42 2.72 3.58
N LEU A 52 -0.59 2.99 4.42
CA LEU A 52 -1.63 2.01 4.75
C LEU A 52 -2.44 1.62 3.51
N GLN A 53 -2.90 2.60 2.73
CA GLN A 53 -3.68 2.34 1.52
C GLN A 53 -2.90 1.52 0.48
N VAL A 54 -1.61 1.81 0.30
CA VAL A 54 -0.73 1.02 -0.58
C VAL A 54 -0.56 -0.39 -0.02
N TYR A 55 -0.31 -0.55 1.28
CA TYR A 55 -0.15 -1.85 1.92
C TYR A 55 -1.42 -2.72 1.80
N GLU A 56 -2.58 -2.17 2.11
CA GLU A 56 -3.88 -2.85 1.99
C GLU A 56 -4.16 -3.25 0.54
N GLY A 57 -3.93 -2.35 -0.42
CA GLY A 57 -4.09 -2.65 -1.84
C GLY A 57 -3.16 -3.76 -2.31
N GLN A 58 -1.91 -3.79 -1.83
CA GLN A 58 -0.96 -4.87 -2.14
C GLN A 58 -1.39 -6.20 -1.51
N ILE A 59 -1.84 -6.21 -0.26
CA ILE A 59 -2.38 -7.43 0.38
C ILE A 59 -3.55 -7.98 -0.41
N GLN A 60 -4.50 -7.11 -0.78
CA GLN A 60 -5.67 -7.52 -1.57
C GLN A 60 -5.26 -8.06 -2.94
N ALA A 61 -4.33 -7.40 -3.64
CA ALA A 61 -3.84 -7.87 -4.92
C ALA A 61 -3.15 -9.24 -4.80
N CYS A 62 -2.28 -9.43 -3.79
CA CYS A 62 -1.65 -10.71 -3.50
C CYS A 62 -2.69 -11.79 -3.17
N TRP A 63 -3.69 -11.45 -2.37
CA TRP A 63 -4.78 -12.36 -2.00
C TRP A 63 -5.56 -12.81 -3.24
N ILE A 64 -5.93 -11.90 -4.13
CA ILE A 64 -6.59 -12.22 -5.40
C ILE A 64 -5.71 -13.14 -6.26
N GLN A 65 -4.41 -12.87 -6.34
CA GLN A 65 -3.47 -13.68 -7.13
C GLN A 65 -3.28 -15.10 -6.56
N VAL A 66 -3.19 -15.24 -5.24
CA VAL A 66 -2.93 -16.53 -4.58
C VAL A 66 -4.21 -17.36 -4.50
N CYS A 67 -5.32 -16.75 -4.11
CA CYS A 67 -6.58 -17.47 -3.92
C CYS A 67 -7.34 -17.64 -5.25
N GLY A 68 -7.17 -16.73 -6.22
CA GLY A 68 -7.86 -16.77 -7.51
C GLY A 68 -9.33 -16.32 -7.43
N PHE A 69 -9.74 -15.65 -6.36
CA PHE A 69 -11.11 -15.16 -6.15
C PHE A 69 -11.15 -13.64 -6.13
N GLU A 70 -12.22 -13.05 -6.66
CA GLU A 70 -12.39 -11.59 -6.78
C GLU A 70 -12.77 -10.91 -5.44
N SER A 71 -13.28 -11.67 -4.47
CA SER A 71 -13.71 -11.16 -3.16
C SER A 71 -13.66 -12.24 -2.08
N LEU A 72 -13.50 -11.81 -0.83
CA LEU A 72 -13.48 -12.72 0.32
C LEU A 72 -14.76 -13.56 0.41
N GLU A 73 -15.90 -12.97 0.04
CA GLU A 73 -17.19 -13.63 -0.04
C GLU A 73 -17.19 -14.76 -1.08
N ALA A 74 -16.63 -14.51 -2.27
CA ALA A 74 -16.51 -15.53 -3.33
C ALA A 74 -15.61 -16.70 -2.90
N PHE A 75 -14.52 -16.42 -2.18
CA PHE A 75 -13.68 -17.45 -1.58
C PHE A 75 -14.39 -18.22 -0.47
N ALA A 76 -15.09 -17.54 0.44
CA ALA A 76 -15.85 -18.20 1.50
C ALA A 76 -16.95 -19.12 0.93
N ALA A 77 -17.62 -18.70 -0.13
CA ALA A 77 -18.62 -19.49 -0.85
C ALA A 77 -18.04 -20.76 -1.49
N SER A 78 -16.74 -20.77 -1.84
CA SER A 78 -16.08 -21.95 -2.40
C SER A 78 -15.76 -23.04 -1.36
N LYS A 79 -16.08 -22.82 -0.08
CA LYS A 79 -15.81 -23.76 1.04
C LYS A 79 -14.38 -24.34 1.01
N PRO A 80 -13.35 -23.49 1.10
CA PRO A 80 -11.97 -23.91 1.00
C PRO A 80 -11.62 -24.90 2.11
N SER A 81 -10.89 -25.97 1.77
CA SER A 81 -10.38 -26.92 2.76
C SER A 81 -9.26 -26.28 3.58
N LEU A 82 -9.06 -26.76 4.82
CA LEU A 82 -8.01 -26.29 5.73
C LEU A 82 -6.58 -26.38 5.13
N GLU A 83 -6.35 -27.24 4.15
CA GLU A 83 -5.07 -27.37 3.46
C GLU A 83 -4.82 -26.27 2.41
N LYS A 84 -5.85 -25.49 2.05
CA LYS A 84 -5.80 -24.39 1.09
C LYS A 84 -5.95 -23.00 1.74
N LEU A 85 -6.07 -22.97 3.07
CA LEU A 85 -6.02 -21.77 3.91
C LEU A 85 -4.58 -21.54 4.39
#